data_AF-A0A9X0WIG7-F1
#
_entry.id   AF-A0A9X0WIG7-F1
#
_cell.length_a   1.000
_cell.length_b   1.000
_cell.length_c   1.000
_cell.angle_alpha   90.00
_cell.angle_beta   90.00
_cell.angle_gamma   90.00
#
_symmetry.space_group_name_H-M   'P 1'
#
loop_
_entity.id
_entity.type
_entity.pdbx_description
1 polymer ?
#
loop_
_entity_poly.entity_id
_entity_poly.type
_entity_poly.pdbx_seq_one_letter_code
_entity_poly.pdbx_strand_id
1 'polypeptide(L)'
;MPITLFLEALFKWIFLGSLALMALTYWPRERLPDPEAFDRLLLEPPLQTATDRRPFTVAVRDQAYLITPRKDYVLTGVVVSSSNADALQNIWHHKSWKDFLNLRDLCVIWGENVTSGVYREMRFRNDSWTCWAYWPSAEVRSRFQMDALSNNHLLTDDPTLKSALMAARRGDQIRLSGVLAEYTNLGNGSFRGTSLTRDDTGDGACETIYLDAFEIVRVANVRERRLFDVAVWGAALGGLGFLIMLPIAPYRPRKRA
;
A
#
# COMPACT_ATOMS: atom_id res chain seq x y z
N MET A 1 29.07 32.40 22.18
CA MET A 1 29.25 30.99 21.73
C MET A 1 29.70 31.04 20.28
N PRO A 2 30.78 30.36 19.88
CA PRO A 2 31.19 30.35 18.47
C PRO A 2 30.05 29.78 17.63
N ILE A 3 29.84 30.36 16.45
CA ILE A 3 28.75 30.00 15.52
C ILE A 3 28.74 28.50 15.24
N THR A 4 29.90 27.86 15.18
CA THR A 4 30.06 26.41 14.98
C THR A 4 29.46 25.57 16.11
N LEU A 5 29.62 25.98 17.38
CA LEU A 5 28.99 25.30 18.53
C LEU A 5 27.48 25.52 18.56
N PHE A 6 26.98 26.67 18.08
CA PHE A 6 25.55 26.90 17.93
C PHE A 6 24.95 25.99 16.88
N LEU A 7 25.57 25.92 15.69
CA LEU A 7 25.12 25.10 14.58
C LEU A 7 25.15 23.60 14.91
N GLU A 8 26.22 23.12 15.56
CA GLU A 8 26.31 21.74 16.05
C GLU A 8 25.12 21.41 16.98
N ALA A 9 24.86 22.28 17.97
CA ALA A 9 23.76 22.08 18.90
C ALA A 9 22.40 22.15 18.20
N LEU A 10 22.21 23.08 17.28
CA LEU A 10 20.99 23.22 16.49
C LEU A 10 20.70 21.95 15.68
N PHE A 11 21.66 21.46 14.90
CA PHE A 11 21.49 20.26 14.09
C PHE A 11 21.25 19.02 14.94
N LYS A 12 21.94 18.90 16.08
CA LYS A 12 21.68 17.84 17.07
C LYS A 12 20.24 17.87 17.56
N TRP A 13 19.72 19.04 17.93
CA TRP A 13 18.34 19.14 18.43
C TRP A 13 17.29 18.94 17.34
N ILE A 14 17.54 19.41 16.10
CA ILE A 14 16.70 19.10 14.94
C ILE A 14 16.63 17.58 14.74
N PHE A 15 17.79 16.89 14.77
CA PHE A 15 17.85 15.44 14.62
C PHE A 15 17.06 14.72 15.72
N LEU A 16 17.31 15.04 16.99
CA LEU A 16 16.63 14.39 18.12
C LEU A 16 15.13 14.68 18.14
N GLY A 17 14.72 15.92 17.88
CA GLY A 17 13.31 16.31 17.78
C GLY A 17 12.60 15.60 16.63
N SER A 18 13.28 15.43 15.49
CA SER A 18 12.77 14.70 14.34
C SER A 18 12.58 13.21 14.65
N LEU A 19 13.55 12.56 15.31
CA LEU A 19 13.41 11.17 15.76
C LEU A 19 12.23 10.99 16.72
N ALA A 20 12.04 11.93 17.65
CA ALA A 20 10.90 11.90 18.56
C ALA A 20 9.58 12.05 17.78
N LEU A 21 9.49 12.98 16.83
CA LEU A 21 8.30 13.16 16.00
C LEU A 21 8.01 11.93 15.12
N MET A 22 9.04 11.29 14.56
CA MET A 22 8.93 10.02 13.84
C MET A 22 8.33 8.94 14.75
N ALA A 23 8.85 8.78 15.97
CA ALA A 23 8.33 7.78 16.91
C ALA A 23 6.87 8.03 17.27
N LEU A 24 6.49 9.30 17.52
CA LEU A 24 5.12 9.69 17.87
C LEU A 24 4.13 9.48 16.71
N THR A 25 4.57 9.62 15.47
CA THR A 25 3.70 9.53 14.28
C THR A 25 3.77 8.17 13.56
N TYR A 26 4.69 7.29 13.96
CA TYR A 26 4.93 6.00 13.30
C TYR A 26 3.71 5.10 13.23
N TRP A 27 2.97 4.95 14.33
CA TRP A 27 1.77 4.12 14.41
C TRP A 27 0.51 4.85 13.93
N PRO A 28 0.24 6.10 14.35
CA PRO A 28 -0.95 6.84 13.90
C PRO A 28 -1.07 6.98 12.38
N ARG A 29 0.04 7.12 11.65
CA ARG A 29 0.01 7.27 10.18
C ARG A 29 -0.55 6.05 9.43
N GLU A 30 -0.47 4.86 10.03
CA GLU A 30 -0.92 3.56 9.48
C GLU A 30 -2.26 3.10 10.10
N ARG A 31 -2.88 3.91 10.97
CA ARG A 31 -4.13 3.56 11.61
C ARG A 31 -5.27 3.59 10.59
N LEU A 32 -6.18 2.62 10.66
CA LEU A 32 -7.39 2.67 9.85
C LEU A 32 -8.27 3.85 10.32
N PRO A 33 -8.69 4.75 9.42
CA PRO A 33 -9.53 5.92 9.75
C PRO A 33 -10.86 5.55 10.41
N ASP A 34 -11.60 6.55 10.89
CA ASP A 34 -13.02 6.38 11.22
C ASP A 34 -13.87 6.27 9.94
N PRO A 35 -15.02 5.54 9.94
CA PRO A 35 -15.89 5.38 8.77
C PRO A 35 -16.37 6.70 8.14
N GLU A 36 -16.42 7.78 8.91
CA GLU A 36 -16.78 9.14 8.47
C GLU A 36 -15.73 9.77 7.54
N ALA A 37 -14.50 9.25 7.52
CA ALA A 37 -13.43 9.74 6.64
C ALA A 37 -13.62 9.33 5.18
N PHE A 38 -14.52 8.37 4.91
CA PHE A 38 -14.75 7.79 3.59
C PHE A 38 -16.00 8.33 2.92
N ASP A 39 -15.99 8.35 1.59
CA ASP A 39 -17.20 8.57 0.81
C ASP A 39 -18.02 7.28 0.77
N ARG A 40 -19.04 7.22 1.64
CA ARG A 40 -19.86 6.02 1.85
C ARG A 40 -20.74 5.68 0.64
N LEU A 41 -21.09 6.67 -0.18
CA LEU A 41 -21.93 6.47 -1.37
C LEU A 41 -21.19 5.70 -2.48
N LEU A 42 -19.87 5.63 -2.39
CA LEU A 42 -19.04 4.91 -3.35
C LEU A 42 -18.67 3.50 -2.89
N LEU A 43 -19.10 3.05 -1.71
CA LEU A 43 -18.73 1.75 -1.13
C LEU A 43 -19.69 0.62 -1.52
N GLU A 44 -20.24 0.69 -2.72
CA GLU A 44 -21.10 -0.35 -3.29
C GLU A 44 -20.30 -1.62 -3.63
N PRO A 45 -20.97 -2.79 -3.71
CA PRO A 45 -20.34 -4.01 -4.21
C PRO A 45 -19.71 -3.83 -5.60
N PRO A 46 -18.60 -4.54 -5.91
CA PRO A 46 -17.94 -4.43 -7.20
C PRO A 46 -18.88 -4.73 -8.37
N LEU A 47 -18.81 -3.89 -9.39
CA LEU A 47 -19.55 -4.11 -10.63
C LEU A 47 -18.76 -5.07 -11.52
N GLN A 48 -19.36 -6.21 -11.85
CA GLN A 48 -18.80 -7.22 -12.75
C GLN A 48 -19.73 -7.45 -13.93
N THR A 49 -19.29 -7.17 -15.15
CA THR A 49 -20.11 -7.28 -16.37
C THR A 49 -19.41 -8.08 -17.47
N ALA A 50 -20.17 -8.51 -18.48
CA ALA A 50 -19.58 -9.18 -19.64
C ALA A 50 -18.58 -8.24 -20.35
N THR A 51 -17.43 -8.78 -20.76
CA THR A 51 -16.43 -8.04 -21.52
C THR A 51 -16.39 -8.54 -22.96
N ASP A 52 -16.24 -7.61 -23.89
CA ASP A 52 -16.00 -7.91 -25.32
C ASP A 52 -14.50 -7.85 -25.68
N ARG A 53 -13.63 -7.62 -24.68
CA ARG A 53 -12.19 -7.47 -24.89
C ARG A 53 -11.57 -8.81 -25.29
N ARG A 54 -10.96 -8.84 -26.47
CA ARG A 54 -10.22 -10.03 -26.95
C ARG A 54 -8.90 -10.19 -26.18
N PRO A 55 -8.35 -11.41 -26.10
CA PRO A 55 -7.01 -11.62 -25.55
C PRO A 55 -5.96 -10.76 -26.27
N PHE A 56 -5.01 -10.24 -25.51
CA PHE A 56 -3.97 -9.35 -26.02
C PHE A 56 -2.64 -9.61 -25.30
N THR A 57 -1.53 -9.23 -25.92
CA THR A 57 -0.20 -9.42 -25.35
C THR A 57 0.36 -8.09 -24.88
N VAL A 58 0.89 -8.06 -23.67
CA VAL A 58 1.64 -6.92 -23.12
C VAL A 58 3.10 -7.29 -22.92
N ALA A 59 4.00 -6.34 -23.13
CA ALA A 59 5.42 -6.52 -22.95
C ALA A 59 5.91 -5.64 -21.81
N VAL A 60 6.52 -6.24 -20.79
CA VAL A 60 7.14 -5.53 -19.68
C VAL A 60 8.59 -5.97 -19.58
N ARG A 61 9.52 -5.04 -19.82
CA ARG A 61 10.95 -5.33 -19.98
C ARG A 61 11.15 -6.36 -21.10
N ASP A 62 11.92 -7.43 -20.86
CA ASP A 62 12.20 -8.49 -21.82
C ASP A 62 11.24 -9.69 -21.68
N GLN A 63 10.04 -9.48 -21.13
CA GLN A 63 9.03 -10.52 -20.93
C GLN A 63 7.73 -10.14 -21.63
N ALA A 64 7.08 -11.11 -22.26
CA ALA A 64 5.77 -10.96 -22.88
C ALA A 64 4.73 -11.79 -22.12
N TYR A 65 3.57 -11.19 -21.87
CA TYR A 65 2.47 -11.79 -21.14
C TYR A 65 1.22 -11.77 -22.01
N LEU A 66 0.58 -12.92 -22.18
CA LEU A 66 -0.74 -13.02 -22.79
C LEU A 66 -1.79 -12.76 -21.71
N ILE A 67 -2.60 -11.73 -21.90
CA ILE A 67 -3.74 -11.39 -21.05
C ILE A 67 -5.01 -11.92 -21.69
N THR A 68 -5.80 -12.66 -20.93
CA THR A 68 -7.10 -13.21 -21.34
C THR A 68 -8.19 -12.58 -20.48
N PRO A 69 -8.85 -11.51 -20.96
CA PRO A 69 -9.96 -10.87 -20.26
C PRO A 69 -11.14 -11.82 -20.06
N ARG A 70 -11.80 -11.72 -18.90
CA ARG A 70 -12.95 -12.55 -18.52
C ARG A 70 -14.21 -11.74 -18.23
N LYS A 71 -14.08 -10.60 -17.53
CA LYS A 71 -15.17 -9.68 -17.19
C LYS A 71 -14.66 -8.26 -17.04
N ASP A 72 -15.47 -7.27 -17.39
CA ASP A 72 -15.22 -5.88 -17.04
C ASP A 72 -15.52 -5.69 -15.56
N TYR A 73 -14.66 -4.96 -14.85
CA TYR A 73 -14.67 -4.90 -13.40
C TYR A 73 -14.39 -3.50 -12.88
N VAL A 74 -15.19 -3.07 -11.89
CA VAL A 74 -15.00 -1.82 -11.16
C VAL A 74 -15.16 -2.09 -9.67
N LEU A 75 -14.17 -1.68 -8.88
CA LEU A 75 -14.19 -1.78 -7.42
C LEU A 75 -13.85 -0.43 -6.83
N THR A 76 -14.65 0.01 -5.86
CA THR A 76 -14.32 1.12 -4.97
C THR A 76 -14.37 0.62 -3.54
N GLY A 77 -13.33 0.88 -2.76
CA GLY A 77 -13.21 0.33 -1.42
C GLY A 77 -12.03 0.89 -0.64
N VAL A 78 -11.82 0.36 0.55
CA VAL A 78 -10.78 0.78 1.49
C VAL A 78 -9.68 -0.27 1.54
N VAL A 79 -8.44 0.16 1.34
CA VAL A 79 -7.25 -0.71 1.46
C VAL A 79 -7.00 -1.01 2.94
N VAL A 80 -7.12 -2.27 3.36
CA VAL A 80 -6.90 -2.68 4.75
C VAL A 80 -5.56 -3.36 5.00
N SER A 81 -5.00 -3.95 3.95
CA SER A 81 -3.67 -4.54 3.93
C SER A 81 -3.13 -4.48 2.51
N SER A 82 -1.81 -4.51 2.40
CA SER A 82 -1.15 -4.66 1.12
C SER A 82 0.09 -5.52 1.30
N SER A 83 0.33 -6.41 0.35
CA SER A 83 1.54 -7.23 0.31
C SER A 83 2.64 -6.35 -0.28
N ASN A 84 3.42 -5.70 0.56
CA ASN A 84 4.47 -4.81 0.08
C ASN A 84 5.60 -5.61 -0.59
N ALA A 85 5.78 -5.33 -1.88
CA ALA A 85 7.10 -5.27 -2.50
C ALA A 85 7.95 -4.11 -1.94
N ASP A 86 7.35 -3.16 -1.21
CA ASP A 86 7.96 -1.95 -0.62
C ASP A 86 8.62 -2.15 0.75
N ALA A 87 9.55 -3.08 0.84
CA ALA A 87 10.67 -2.88 1.75
C ALA A 87 11.82 -2.28 0.92
N LEU A 88 12.52 -1.27 1.42
CA LEU A 88 13.82 -0.81 0.89
C LEU A 88 14.82 -1.97 0.66
N GLN A 89 14.54 -3.17 1.17
CA GLN A 89 15.24 -4.43 0.89
C GLN A 89 14.98 -5.04 -0.51
N ASN A 90 13.94 -4.62 -1.25
CA ASN A 90 13.49 -5.30 -2.47
C ASN A 90 13.91 -4.66 -3.81
N ILE A 91 14.78 -3.64 -3.80
CA ILE A 91 15.57 -3.30 -4.99
C ILE A 91 16.32 -4.56 -5.50
N TRP A 92 16.54 -5.55 -4.62
CA TRP A 92 17.20 -6.83 -4.92
C TRP A 92 16.27 -8.03 -5.17
N HIS A 93 14.99 -7.99 -4.77
CA HIS A 93 14.09 -9.16 -4.83
C HIS A 93 13.25 -9.28 -6.12
N HIS A 94 13.35 -8.31 -7.05
CA HIS A 94 12.84 -8.46 -8.42
C HIS A 94 13.46 -9.64 -9.21
N LYS A 95 14.44 -10.35 -8.62
CA LYS A 95 15.18 -11.44 -9.25
C LYS A 95 14.56 -12.84 -9.09
N SER A 96 13.69 -13.11 -8.11
CA SER A 96 13.28 -14.50 -7.83
C SER A 96 12.07 -15.00 -8.61
N TRP A 97 11.09 -14.15 -8.98
CA TRP A 97 9.85 -14.60 -9.64
C TRP A 97 9.64 -14.08 -11.07
N LYS A 98 10.42 -13.10 -11.55
CA LYS A 98 10.27 -12.48 -12.89
C LYS A 98 8.83 -12.09 -13.26
N ASP A 99 7.97 -11.83 -12.27
CA ASP A 99 6.65 -11.26 -12.51
C ASP A 99 6.79 -9.74 -12.44
N PHE A 100 7.11 -9.14 -13.60
CA PHE A 100 7.25 -7.69 -13.71
C PHE A 100 5.91 -7.00 -13.97
N LEU A 101 4.88 -7.79 -14.29
CA LEU A 101 3.55 -7.30 -14.64
C LEU A 101 2.69 -7.13 -13.38
N ASN A 102 2.78 -8.06 -12.42
CA ASN A 102 2.22 -7.83 -11.09
C ASN A 102 3.08 -6.84 -10.30
N LEU A 103 2.46 -5.76 -9.83
CA LEU A 103 3.15 -4.73 -9.07
C LEU A 103 2.99 -4.90 -7.57
N ARG A 104 1.78 -5.20 -7.11
CA ARG A 104 1.41 -5.26 -5.70
C ARG A 104 0.00 -5.84 -5.54
N ASP A 105 -0.23 -6.60 -4.48
CA ASP A 105 -1.57 -7.07 -4.14
C ASP A 105 -2.20 -6.22 -3.02
N LEU A 106 -3.44 -5.81 -3.23
CA LEU A 106 -4.20 -5.00 -2.27
C LEU A 106 -5.36 -5.81 -1.70
N CYS A 107 -5.42 -5.90 -0.37
CA CYS A 107 -6.63 -6.35 0.29
C CYS A 107 -7.57 -5.18 0.51
N VAL A 108 -8.75 -5.27 -0.10
CA VAL A 108 -9.75 -4.19 -0.15
C VAL A 108 -11.05 -4.68 0.45
N ILE A 109 -11.71 -3.81 1.22
CA ILE A 109 -13.06 -4.04 1.75
C ILE A 109 -14.00 -2.91 1.32
N TRP A 110 -15.30 -3.18 1.32
CA TRP A 110 -16.34 -2.21 0.96
C TRP A 110 -17.63 -2.47 1.76
N GLY A 111 -18.69 -1.72 1.45
CA GLY A 111 -20.01 -1.89 2.05
C GLY A 111 -20.01 -1.84 3.57
N GLU A 112 -20.77 -2.76 4.17
CA GLU A 112 -21.03 -2.77 5.61
C GLU A 112 -19.78 -2.98 6.46
N ASN A 113 -18.77 -3.64 5.90
CA ASN A 113 -17.47 -3.81 6.56
C ASN A 113 -16.82 -2.46 6.89
N VAL A 114 -17.06 -1.44 6.08
CA VAL A 114 -16.53 -0.09 6.26
C VAL A 114 -17.52 0.80 7.00
N THR A 115 -18.79 0.84 6.59
CA THR A 115 -19.79 1.76 7.16
C THR A 115 -20.08 1.47 8.64
N SER A 116 -20.07 0.20 9.06
CA SER A 116 -20.26 -0.18 10.47
C SER A 116 -19.06 0.12 11.38
N GLY A 117 -17.88 0.34 10.80
CA GLY A 117 -16.63 0.50 11.57
C GLY A 117 -15.98 -0.80 12.04
N VAL A 118 -16.58 -1.98 11.79
CA VAL A 118 -16.08 -3.27 12.28
C VAL A 118 -14.63 -3.55 11.87
N TYR A 119 -14.22 -3.13 10.66
CA TYR A 119 -12.86 -3.30 10.14
C TYR A 119 -11.76 -2.74 11.04
N ARG A 120 -12.06 -1.77 11.89
CA ARG A 120 -11.08 -1.16 12.82
C ARG A 120 -10.78 -2.05 14.02
N GLU A 121 -11.68 -2.98 14.33
CA GLU A 121 -11.52 -4.00 15.37
C GLU A 121 -10.82 -5.26 14.82
N MET A 122 -10.59 -5.32 13.51
CA MET A 122 -9.99 -6.45 12.83
C MET A 122 -8.50 -6.24 12.55
N ARG A 123 -7.82 -7.37 12.33
CA ARG A 123 -6.47 -7.40 11.77
C ARG A 123 -6.53 -8.04 10.40
N PHE A 124 -5.84 -7.45 9.43
CA PHE A 124 -5.75 -7.97 8.08
C PHE A 124 -4.30 -8.30 7.73
N ARG A 125 -4.14 -9.31 6.87
CA ARG A 125 -2.87 -9.64 6.23
C ARG A 125 -3.19 -10.16 4.84
N ASN A 126 -2.37 -9.84 3.85
CA ASN A 126 -2.46 -10.50 2.55
C ASN A 126 -1.09 -10.84 2.00
N ASP A 127 -1.09 -11.81 1.09
CA ASP A 127 0.00 -12.08 0.18
C ASP A 127 -0.52 -12.12 -1.26
N SER A 128 0.26 -12.71 -2.17
CA SER A 128 -0.10 -12.80 -3.57
C SER A 128 -1.24 -13.75 -3.89
N TRP A 129 -1.83 -14.45 -2.93
CA TRP A 129 -2.91 -15.40 -3.18
C TRP A 129 -4.13 -15.09 -2.31
N THR A 130 -3.93 -14.78 -1.03
CA THR A 130 -5.04 -14.69 -0.09
C THR A 130 -4.98 -13.39 0.72
N CYS A 131 -6.16 -12.81 0.98
CA CYS A 131 -6.32 -11.86 2.08
C CYS A 131 -7.02 -12.53 3.26
N TRP A 132 -6.34 -12.53 4.41
CA TRP A 132 -6.85 -13.02 5.68
C TRP A 132 -7.37 -11.88 6.54
N ALA A 133 -8.55 -12.10 7.11
CA ALA A 133 -9.13 -11.27 8.15
C ALA A 133 -9.12 -12.03 9.49
N TYR A 134 -8.70 -11.36 10.57
CA TYR A 134 -8.65 -11.91 11.92
C TYR A 134 -9.48 -11.01 12.84
N TRP A 135 -10.25 -11.64 13.74
CA TRP A 135 -11.14 -10.97 14.68
C TRP A 135 -10.84 -11.40 16.12
N PRO A 136 -11.08 -10.53 17.12
CA PRO A 136 -10.80 -10.84 18.53
C PRO A 136 -11.93 -11.62 19.20
N SER A 137 -13.15 -11.60 18.67
CA SER A 137 -14.32 -12.25 19.27
C SER A 137 -15.36 -12.68 18.23
N ALA A 138 -16.28 -13.57 18.63
CA ALA A 138 -17.40 -14.00 17.80
C ALA A 138 -18.36 -12.84 17.45
N GLU A 139 -18.49 -11.84 18.34
CA GLU A 139 -19.31 -10.64 18.13
C GLU A 139 -18.71 -9.69 17.08
N VAL A 140 -17.39 -9.56 17.02
CA VAL A 140 -16.75 -8.82 15.91
C VAL A 140 -16.92 -9.61 14.62
N ARG A 141 -16.76 -10.94 14.65
CA ARG A 141 -16.93 -11.79 13.47
C ARG A 141 -18.34 -11.74 12.88
N SER A 142 -19.37 -11.69 13.70
CA SER A 142 -20.77 -11.68 13.23
C SER A 142 -21.15 -10.39 12.50
N ARG A 143 -20.43 -9.28 12.76
CA ARG A 143 -20.60 -8.00 12.07
C ARG A 143 -19.81 -7.89 10.77
N PHE A 144 -18.81 -8.75 10.53
CA PHE A 144 -17.97 -8.72 9.33
C PHE A 144 -18.47 -9.68 8.23
N GLN A 145 -18.59 -9.14 7.02
CA GLN A 145 -19.03 -9.82 5.82
C GLN A 145 -17.82 -10.27 4.99
N MET A 146 -17.57 -11.59 4.92
CA MET A 146 -16.40 -12.12 4.20
C MET A 146 -16.49 -11.96 2.69
N ASP A 147 -17.70 -11.86 2.14
CA ASP A 147 -18.02 -11.60 0.73
C ASP A 147 -17.90 -10.11 0.34
N ALA A 148 -17.66 -9.23 1.32
CA ALA A 148 -17.33 -7.81 1.13
C ALA A 148 -15.82 -7.52 1.39
N LEU A 149 -14.98 -8.48 0.98
CA LEU A 149 -13.52 -8.43 1.04
C LEU A 149 -12.94 -9.08 -0.22
N SER A 150 -11.90 -8.48 -0.80
CA SER A 150 -11.19 -9.05 -1.94
C SER A 150 -9.68 -8.92 -1.83
N ASN A 151 -8.95 -9.90 -2.35
CA ASN A 151 -7.51 -9.81 -2.56
C ASN A 151 -7.27 -9.51 -4.03
N ASN A 152 -6.78 -8.31 -4.34
CA ASN A 152 -6.68 -7.83 -5.72
C ASN A 152 -5.23 -7.92 -6.17
N HIS A 153 -4.98 -8.75 -7.15
CA HIS A 153 -3.70 -8.90 -7.83
C HIS A 153 -3.67 -8.00 -9.07
N LEU A 154 -2.90 -6.91 -9.01
CA LEU A 154 -3.04 -5.78 -9.91
C LEU A 154 -1.93 -5.75 -10.97
N LEU A 155 -2.35 -5.82 -12.23
CA LEU A 155 -1.51 -5.87 -13.42
C LEU A 155 -1.59 -4.55 -14.19
N THR A 156 -0.45 -4.01 -14.61
CA THR A 156 -0.40 -2.90 -15.57
C THR A 156 0.99 -2.77 -16.17
N ASP A 157 1.04 -2.36 -17.44
CA ASP A 157 2.23 -1.89 -18.15
C ASP A 157 2.31 -0.35 -18.22
N ASP A 158 1.28 0.37 -17.74
CA ASP A 158 1.26 1.84 -17.71
C ASP A 158 2.05 2.39 -16.51
N PRO A 159 3.10 3.22 -16.74
CA PRO A 159 3.90 3.81 -15.66
C PRO A 159 3.11 4.77 -14.76
N THR A 160 2.06 5.40 -15.28
CA THR A 160 1.18 6.32 -14.54
C THR A 160 0.31 5.54 -13.56
N LEU A 161 -0.34 4.47 -14.02
CA LEU A 161 -1.13 3.58 -13.16
C LEU A 161 -0.25 2.91 -12.12
N LYS A 162 0.96 2.49 -12.52
CA LYS A 162 1.98 1.99 -11.60
C LYS A 162 2.28 2.99 -10.49
N SER A 163 2.56 4.25 -10.83
CA SER A 163 2.85 5.28 -9.82
C SER A 163 1.68 5.51 -8.87
N ALA A 164 0.45 5.53 -9.38
CA ALA A 164 -0.76 5.69 -8.57
C ALA A 164 -0.96 4.51 -7.60
N LEU A 165 -0.78 3.28 -8.10
CA LEU A 165 -0.87 2.07 -7.29
C LEU A 165 0.20 2.01 -6.17
N MET A 166 1.44 2.39 -6.49
CA MET A 166 2.53 2.43 -5.49
C MET A 166 2.30 3.52 -4.44
N ALA A 167 1.58 4.59 -4.78
CA ALA A 167 1.22 5.63 -3.83
C ALA A 167 0.11 5.20 -2.84
N ALA A 168 -0.72 4.20 -3.20
CA ALA A 168 -1.80 3.73 -2.35
C ALA A 168 -1.24 3.07 -1.07
N ARG A 169 -1.84 3.43 0.07
CA ARG A 169 -1.45 2.93 1.39
C ARG A 169 -2.66 2.39 2.14
N ARG A 170 -2.37 1.59 3.15
CA ARG A 170 -3.38 1.11 4.09
C ARG A 170 -4.16 2.29 4.68
N GLY A 171 -5.48 2.16 4.69
CA GLY A 171 -6.43 3.18 5.10
C GLY A 171 -6.96 4.04 3.96
N ASP A 172 -6.33 4.06 2.79
CA ASP A 172 -6.81 4.87 1.67
C ASP A 172 -8.09 4.27 1.06
N GLN A 173 -9.02 5.15 0.66
CA GLN A 173 -10.14 4.76 -0.20
C GLN A 173 -9.67 4.87 -1.65
N ILE A 174 -9.78 3.78 -2.39
CA ILE A 174 -9.35 3.69 -3.78
C ILE A 174 -10.52 3.32 -4.67
N ARG A 175 -10.40 3.65 -5.95
CA ARG A 175 -11.22 3.10 -7.01
C ARG A 175 -10.32 2.57 -8.11
N LEU A 176 -10.64 1.39 -8.58
CA LEU A 176 -9.95 0.74 -9.69
C LEU A 176 -10.96 0.25 -10.71
N SER A 177 -10.55 0.25 -11.97
CA SER A 177 -11.33 -0.32 -13.06
C SER A 177 -10.44 -0.97 -14.09
N GLY A 178 -10.97 -1.98 -14.76
CA GLY A 178 -10.28 -2.71 -15.81
C GLY A 178 -11.01 -3.99 -16.14
N VAL A 179 -10.25 -5.06 -16.34
CA VAL A 179 -10.79 -6.40 -16.60
C VAL A 179 -10.26 -7.41 -15.60
N LEU A 180 -11.16 -8.25 -15.06
CA LEU A 180 -10.75 -9.52 -14.47
C LEU A 180 -10.13 -10.37 -15.58
N ALA A 181 -8.90 -10.81 -15.38
CA ALA A 181 -8.12 -11.44 -16.43
C ALA A 181 -7.29 -12.61 -15.90
N GLU A 182 -7.07 -13.58 -16.76
CA GLU A 182 -6.04 -14.57 -16.57
C GLU A 182 -4.81 -14.12 -17.35
N TYR A 183 -3.59 -14.48 -16.90
CA TYR A 183 -2.40 -14.20 -17.69
C TYR A 183 -1.39 -15.34 -17.70
N THR A 184 -0.66 -15.42 -18.81
CA THR A 184 0.43 -16.38 -19.02
C THR A 184 1.68 -15.64 -19.42
N ASN A 185 2.79 -15.83 -18.70
CA ASN A 185 4.10 -15.41 -19.17
C ASN A 185 4.56 -16.35 -20.30
N LEU A 186 4.72 -15.80 -21.50
CA LEU A 186 5.05 -16.57 -22.71
C LEU A 186 6.49 -17.10 -22.72
N GLY A 187 7.39 -16.50 -21.93
CA GLY A 187 8.79 -16.90 -21.84
C GLY A 187 9.04 -18.12 -20.96
N ASN A 188 8.18 -18.38 -19.96
CA ASN A 188 8.35 -19.50 -19.02
C ASN A 188 7.09 -20.35 -18.80
N GLY A 189 5.96 -19.99 -19.40
CA GLY A 189 4.69 -20.72 -19.26
C GLY A 189 3.97 -20.52 -17.92
N SER A 190 4.46 -19.64 -17.04
CA SER A 190 3.81 -19.35 -15.76
C SER A 190 2.42 -18.79 -16.00
N PHE A 191 1.41 -19.38 -15.37
CA PHE A 191 0.00 -19.03 -15.50
C PHE A 191 -0.58 -18.55 -14.18
N ARG A 192 -1.50 -17.59 -14.27
CA ARG A 192 -2.27 -17.07 -13.15
C ARG A 192 -3.73 -16.85 -13.56
N GLY A 193 -4.64 -17.43 -12.79
CA GLY A 193 -6.09 -17.29 -12.99
C GLY A 193 -6.68 -16.04 -12.32
N THR A 194 -8.01 -15.91 -12.39
CA THR A 194 -8.79 -14.90 -11.65
C THR A 194 -10.05 -15.51 -11.05
N SER A 195 -10.41 -15.08 -9.84
CA SER A 195 -11.74 -15.31 -9.29
C SER A 195 -12.79 -14.51 -10.08
N LEU A 196 -13.98 -15.11 -10.25
CA LEU A 196 -15.18 -14.50 -10.86
C LEU A 196 -16.42 -14.55 -9.95
N THR A 197 -16.30 -15.15 -8.77
CA THR A 197 -17.38 -15.24 -7.76
C THR A 197 -16.94 -14.53 -6.49
N ARG A 198 -17.87 -14.26 -5.56
CA ARG A 198 -17.58 -13.52 -4.30
C ARG A 198 -17.67 -14.41 -3.06
N ASP A 199 -18.05 -15.67 -3.24
CA ASP A 199 -18.26 -16.68 -2.20
C ASP A 199 -17.13 -17.70 -2.14
N ASP A 200 -16.13 -17.59 -3.01
CA ASP A 200 -14.94 -18.41 -2.99
C ASP A 200 -13.99 -18.00 -1.84
N THR A 201 -13.24 -18.97 -1.33
CA THR A 201 -12.35 -18.76 -0.17
C THR A 201 -11.01 -19.47 -0.37
N GLY A 202 -9.96 -18.96 0.27
CA GLY A 202 -8.61 -19.54 0.21
C GLY A 202 -7.86 -19.26 -1.10
N ASP A 203 -6.93 -20.16 -1.45
CA ASP A 203 -6.05 -20.07 -2.62
C ASP A 203 -6.85 -20.23 -3.92
N GLY A 204 -7.44 -19.13 -4.38
CA GLY A 204 -8.34 -19.09 -5.54
C GLY A 204 -9.27 -17.89 -5.55
N ALA A 205 -9.56 -17.32 -4.37
CA ALA A 205 -10.44 -16.16 -4.17
C ALA A 205 -9.82 -14.80 -4.56
N CYS A 206 -8.75 -14.82 -5.36
CA CYS A 206 -7.99 -13.64 -5.73
C CYS A 206 -8.45 -13.13 -7.10
N GLU A 207 -8.84 -11.87 -7.15
CA GLU A 207 -9.14 -11.17 -8.39
C GLU A 207 -7.84 -10.71 -9.05
N THR A 208 -7.53 -11.30 -10.20
CA THR A 208 -6.43 -10.82 -11.04
C THR A 208 -6.99 -9.80 -12.00
N ILE A 209 -6.54 -8.55 -11.91
CA ILE A 209 -7.13 -7.42 -12.62
C ILE A 209 -6.06 -6.75 -13.47
N TYR A 210 -6.30 -6.67 -14.78
CA TYR A 210 -5.54 -5.77 -15.65
C TYR A 210 -6.19 -4.39 -15.64
N LEU A 211 -5.45 -3.39 -15.16
CA LEU A 211 -5.96 -2.06 -14.86
C LEU A 211 -6.05 -1.18 -16.11
N ASP A 212 -7.21 -0.54 -16.27
CA ASP A 212 -7.40 0.60 -17.17
C ASP A 212 -7.33 1.94 -16.40
N ALA A 213 -7.76 1.95 -15.15
CA ALA A 213 -7.68 3.13 -14.28
C ALA A 213 -7.50 2.75 -12.80
N PHE A 214 -6.83 3.64 -12.07
CA PHE A 214 -6.62 3.53 -10.64
C PHE A 214 -6.55 4.93 -10.03
N GLU A 215 -7.36 5.18 -9.01
CA GLU A 215 -7.40 6.46 -8.30
C GLU A 215 -7.47 6.28 -6.78
N ILE A 216 -6.83 7.18 -6.05
CA ILE A 216 -6.99 7.30 -4.60
C ILE A 216 -8.07 8.37 -4.35
N VAL A 217 -9.29 7.92 -4.06
CA VAL A 217 -10.46 8.77 -3.82
C VAL A 217 -10.29 9.59 -2.54
N ARG A 218 -9.80 8.96 -1.46
CA ARG A 218 -9.50 9.62 -0.18
C ARG A 218 -8.19 9.09 0.39
N VAL A 219 -7.28 10.00 0.73
CA VAL A 219 -6.02 9.68 1.41
C VAL A 219 -6.25 9.64 2.92
N ALA A 220 -5.85 8.56 3.59
CA ALA A 220 -5.94 8.44 5.03
C ALA A 220 -4.82 9.18 5.77
N ASN A 221 -5.10 9.62 7.00
CA ASN A 221 -4.14 10.16 7.97
C ASN A 221 -3.18 11.21 7.38
N VAL A 222 -3.70 12.12 6.54
CA VAL A 222 -2.89 13.08 5.77
C VAL A 222 -1.96 13.88 6.68
N ARG A 223 -2.44 14.31 7.85
CA ARG A 223 -1.66 15.08 8.82
C ARG A 223 -0.52 14.25 9.39
N GLU A 224 -0.80 13.05 9.91
CA GLU A 224 0.16 12.17 10.55
C GLU A 224 1.23 11.70 9.55
N ARG A 225 0.82 11.37 8.31
CA ARG A 225 1.74 11.02 7.23
C ARG A 225 2.67 12.19 6.88
N ARG A 226 2.13 13.40 6.71
CA ARG A 226 2.95 14.61 6.45
C ARG A 226 3.91 14.92 7.59
N LEU A 227 3.46 14.83 8.84
CA LEU A 227 4.32 15.05 10.00
C LEU A 227 5.46 14.02 10.05
N PHE A 228 5.15 12.75 9.77
CA PHE A 228 6.17 11.71 9.67
C PHE A 228 7.18 12.01 8.55
N ASP A 229 6.71 12.39 7.36
CA ASP A 229 7.58 12.69 6.22
C ASP A 229 8.49 13.89 6.49
N VAL A 230 7.96 14.97 7.08
CA VAL A 230 8.75 16.11 7.55
C VAL A 230 9.78 15.68 8.59
N ALA A 231 9.40 14.81 9.52
CA ALA A 231 10.31 14.29 10.53
C ALA A 231 11.44 13.44 9.92
N VAL A 232 11.16 12.64 8.89
CA VAL A 232 12.21 11.88 8.17
C VAL A 232 13.23 12.83 7.53
N TRP A 233 12.76 13.86 6.82
CA TRP A 233 13.65 14.85 6.20
C TRP A 233 14.42 15.66 7.24
N GLY A 234 13.75 16.06 8.34
CA GLY A 234 14.39 16.73 9.47
C GLY A 234 15.48 15.88 10.11
N ALA A 235 15.25 14.58 10.28
CA ALA A 235 16.25 13.64 10.79
C ALA A 235 17.43 13.49 9.80
N ALA A 236 17.16 13.36 8.51
CA ALA A 236 18.22 13.25 7.50
C ALA A 236 19.12 14.51 7.46
N LEU A 237 18.51 15.69 7.35
CA LEU A 237 19.22 16.96 7.26
C LEU A 237 19.90 17.33 8.58
N GLY A 238 19.22 17.11 9.71
CA GLY A 238 19.76 17.32 11.05
C GLY A 238 20.94 16.39 11.35
N GLY A 239 20.83 15.12 11.00
CA GLY A 239 21.90 14.14 11.16
C GLY A 239 23.12 14.45 10.30
N LEU A 240 22.91 14.77 9.01
CA LEU A 240 23.99 15.16 8.11
C LEU A 240 24.69 16.44 8.59
N GLY A 241 23.93 17.47 8.96
CA GLY A 241 24.48 18.72 9.49
C GLY A 241 25.27 18.51 10.79
N PHE A 242 24.78 17.64 11.68
CA PHE A 242 25.48 17.30 12.92
C PHE A 242 26.81 16.61 12.64
N LEU A 243 26.84 15.61 11.74
CA LEU A 243 28.06 14.89 11.36
C LEU A 243 29.11 15.82 10.73
N ILE A 244 28.68 16.78 9.89
CA ILE A 244 29.59 17.78 9.28
C ILE A 244 30.16 18.71 10.35
N MET A 245 29.38 19.06 11.39
CA MET A 245 29.82 19.99 12.43
C MET A 245 30.75 19.35 13.47
N LEU A 246 30.71 18.03 13.69
CA LEU A 246 31.58 17.32 14.64
C LEU A 246 33.09 17.63 14.48
N PRO A 247 33.69 17.60 13.26
CA PRO A 247 35.10 17.95 13.09
C PRO A 247 35.39 19.46 13.09
N ILE A 248 34.38 20.31 12.89
CA ILE A 248 34.51 21.77 12.77
C ILE A 248 34.32 22.46 14.12
N ALA A 249 33.51 21.86 15.00
CA ALA A 249 33.25 22.37 16.33
C ALA A 249 34.48 22.20 17.23
N PRO A 250 34.96 23.27 17.90
CA PRO A 250 36.14 23.19 18.75
C PRO A 250 35.91 22.23 19.92
N TYR A 251 36.96 21.46 20.27
CA TYR A 251 36.98 20.50 21.38
C TYR A 251 36.46 21.14 22.68
N ARG A 252 35.47 20.50 23.32
CA ARG A 252 34.99 20.88 24.65
C ARG A 252 35.86 20.19 25.72
N PRO A 253 36.78 20.89 26.42
CA PRO A 253 37.40 20.31 27.60
C PRO A 253 36.31 20.05 28.65
N ARG A 254 36.19 18.79 29.05
CA ARG A 254 35.29 18.37 30.13
C ARG A 254 35.82 19.02 31.42
N LYS A 255 35.10 20.02 31.97
CA LYS A 255 35.44 20.56 33.29
C LYS A 255 35.33 19.39 34.28
N ARG A 256 36.48 18.92 34.78
CA ARG A 256 36.51 18.01 35.92
C ARG A 256 35.95 18.80 37.11
N ALA A 257 34.88 18.29 37.70
CA ALA A 257 34.41 18.71 39.01
C ALA A 257 35.39 18.20 40.07
#